data_AF-A0A2L0UBH3-F1
#
_entry.id   AF-A0A2L0UBH3-F1
#
_cell.length_a   1.000
_cell.length_b   1.000
_cell.length_c   1.000
_cell.angle_alpha   90.00
_cell.angle_beta   90.00
_cell.angle_gamma   90.00
#
_symmetry.space_group_name_H-M   'P 1'
#
loop_
_entity.id
_entity.type
_entity.pdbx_description
1 polymer ?
#
loop_
_entity_poly.entity_id
_entity_poly.type
_entity_poly.pdbx_seq_one_letter_code
_entity_poly.pdbx_strand_id
1 'polypeptide(L)'
;DRVATAVATVGLAVLLGQSGALWPKHRTGWTRGGTGRPTAHHLAALGRESALYVVAALLAGSTATALGIGHSYWAMVAATVPLVGQSARARVNRGLQRILGTFAGLVLTALVLLPGLAAWQLVVVIAVAQFAAEMFVLRQYALAQAFVTPLALVSTELAHPSDPTGLLADRAIETVIGAAVGIALVLALHAAQRGARSAAAGA
;
A
#
# COMPACT_ATOMS: atom_id res chain seq x y z
N ASP A 1 -26.41 2.07 17.77
CA ASP A 1 -26.11 0.67 18.13
C ASP A 1 -25.06 0.12 17.17
N ARG A 2 -23.90 -0.34 17.69
CA ARG A 2 -22.74 -0.71 16.87
C ARG A 2 -23.00 -1.92 15.97
N VAL A 3 -23.90 -2.81 16.42
CA VAL A 3 -24.31 -4.00 15.66
C VAL A 3 -25.14 -3.59 14.44
N ALA A 4 -26.08 -2.66 14.61
CA ALA A 4 -26.90 -2.17 13.49
C ALA A 4 -26.06 -1.50 12.40
N THR A 5 -25.05 -0.71 12.76
CA THR A 5 -24.13 -0.10 11.79
C THR A 5 -23.28 -1.15 11.07
N ALA A 6 -22.82 -2.19 11.76
CA ALA A 6 -22.07 -3.27 11.14
C ALA A 6 -22.94 -4.06 10.15
N VAL A 7 -24.16 -4.42 10.55
CA VAL A 7 -25.12 -5.13 9.69
C VAL A 7 -25.49 -4.30 8.47
N ALA A 8 -25.76 -3.00 8.64
CA ALA A 8 -26.05 -2.10 7.53
C ALA A 8 -24.88 -1.99 6.54
N THR A 9 -23.65 -1.92 7.05
CA THR A 9 -22.43 -1.85 6.23
C THR A 9 -22.21 -3.14 5.44
N VAL A 10 -22.38 -4.30 6.08
CA VAL A 10 -22.30 -5.61 5.41
C VAL A 10 -23.38 -5.73 4.35
N GLY A 11 -24.62 -5.36 4.66
CA GLY A 11 -25.73 -5.36 3.71
C GLY A 11 -25.46 -4.49 2.49
N LEU A 12 -24.98 -3.26 2.69
CA LEU A 12 -24.60 -2.35 1.62
C LEU A 12 -23.46 -2.92 0.76
N ALA A 13 -22.42 -3.48 1.37
CA ALA A 13 -21.29 -4.08 0.66
C ALA A 13 -21.71 -5.28 -0.21
N VAL A 14 -22.60 -6.14 0.31
CA VAL A 14 -23.16 -7.27 -0.44
C VAL A 14 -24.00 -6.76 -1.61
N LEU A 15 -24.87 -5.76 -1.40
CA LEU A 15 -25.68 -5.19 -2.48
C LEU A 15 -24.82 -4.57 -3.59
N LEU A 16 -23.75 -3.84 -3.22
CA LEU A 16 -22.80 -3.29 -4.18
C LEU A 16 -22.04 -4.38 -4.93
N GLY A 17 -21.54 -5.41 -4.24
CA GLY A 17 -20.87 -6.55 -4.87
C GLY A 17 -21.77 -7.34 -5.81
N GLN A 18 -23.06 -7.47 -5.47
CA GLN A 18 -24.06 -8.18 -6.28
C GLN A 18 -24.69 -7.31 -7.37
N SER A 19 -24.48 -5.98 -7.37
CA SER A 19 -25.04 -5.07 -8.37
C SER A 19 -24.64 -5.44 -9.81
N GLY A 20 -23.42 -5.95 -10.00
CA GLY A 20 -22.95 -6.48 -11.28
C GLY A 20 -23.57 -7.82 -11.67
N ALA A 21 -24.03 -8.62 -10.70
CA ALA A 21 -24.72 -9.89 -10.93
C ALA A 21 -26.20 -9.69 -11.29
N LEU A 22 -26.82 -8.61 -10.76
CA LEU A 22 -28.23 -8.23 -10.94
C LEU A 22 -28.52 -7.56 -12.30
N TRP A 23 -27.51 -7.02 -12.99
CA TRP A 23 -27.65 -6.45 -14.33
C TRP A 23 -26.98 -7.31 -15.42
N PRO A 24 -27.72 -8.19 -16.12
CA PRO A 24 -27.19 -9.05 -17.17
C PRO A 24 -26.48 -8.30 -18.30
N LYS A 25 -26.84 -7.04 -18.55
CA LYS A 25 -26.28 -6.18 -19.61
C LYS A 25 -24.78 -5.85 -19.42
N HIS A 26 -24.22 -6.00 -18.22
CA HIS A 26 -22.80 -5.71 -17.95
C HIS A 26 -21.97 -6.99 -17.72
N ARG A 27 -22.54 -8.18 -17.97
CA ARG A 27 -21.80 -9.44 -17.86
C ARG A 27 -20.78 -9.54 -18.99
N THR A 28 -19.54 -9.15 -18.73
CA THR A 28 -18.41 -9.61 -19.54
C THR A 28 -18.31 -11.13 -19.38
N GLY A 29 -18.39 -11.87 -20.47
CA GLY A 29 -18.20 -13.33 -20.44
C GLY A 29 -16.82 -13.65 -19.88
N TRP A 30 -16.75 -14.10 -18.63
CA TRP A 30 -15.49 -14.53 -18.04
C TRP A 30 -15.12 -15.89 -18.62
N THR A 31 -14.36 -15.88 -19.70
CA THR A 31 -13.66 -17.07 -20.17
C THR A 31 -12.47 -17.29 -19.25
N ARG A 32 -12.54 -18.24 -18.32
CA ARG A 32 -11.32 -18.73 -17.65
C ARG A 32 -10.43 -19.34 -18.72
N GLY A 33 -9.34 -18.66 -19.06
CA GLY A 33 -8.27 -19.29 -19.84
C GLY A 33 -7.82 -20.55 -19.11
N GLY A 34 -7.60 -21.64 -19.85
CA GLY A 34 -7.14 -22.90 -19.27
C GLY A 34 -5.88 -22.68 -18.45
N THR A 35 -5.93 -22.94 -17.14
CA THR A 35 -4.75 -22.87 -16.29
C THR A 35 -3.87 -24.07 -16.61
N GLY A 36 -2.78 -23.86 -17.35
CA GLY A 36 -1.75 -24.88 -17.52
C GLY A 36 -1.15 -25.28 -16.17
N ARG A 37 -0.63 -26.51 -16.06
CA ARG A 37 0.09 -26.95 -14.87
C ARG A 37 1.33 -26.05 -14.66
N PRO A 38 1.52 -25.44 -13.47
CA PRO A 38 2.67 -24.60 -13.22
C PRO A 38 3.96 -25.43 -13.30
N THR A 39 4.89 -24.99 -14.15
CA THR A 39 6.22 -25.60 -14.30
C THR A 39 7.06 -25.41 -13.04
N ALA A 40 8.03 -26.30 -12.77
CA ALA A 40 8.95 -26.17 -11.63
C ALA A 40 9.68 -24.82 -11.57
N HIS A 41 10.05 -24.26 -12.72
CA HIS A 41 10.63 -22.90 -12.81
C HIS A 41 9.68 -21.80 -12.37
N HIS A 42 8.37 -21.91 -12.66
CA HIS A 42 7.36 -20.96 -12.19
C HIS A 42 7.23 -21.01 -10.66
N LEU A 43 7.22 -22.22 -10.08
CA LEU A 43 7.16 -22.39 -8.63
C LEU A 43 8.42 -21.86 -7.93
N ALA A 44 9.60 -22.09 -8.48
CA ALA A 44 10.86 -21.55 -7.94
C ALA A 44 10.92 -20.02 -8.04
N ALA A 45 10.41 -19.43 -9.11
CA ALA A 45 10.31 -17.98 -9.26
C ALA A 45 9.35 -17.37 -8.24
N LEU A 46 8.17 -17.98 -8.03
CA LEU A 46 7.19 -17.58 -7.01
C LEU A 46 7.75 -17.71 -5.59
N GLY A 47 8.52 -18.75 -5.32
CA GLY A 47 9.20 -18.95 -4.03
C GLY A 47 10.21 -17.85 -3.74
N ARG A 48 11.05 -17.50 -4.72
CA ARG A 48 12.02 -16.40 -4.59
C ARG A 48 11.32 -15.07 -4.39
N GLU A 49 10.26 -14.79 -5.15
CA GLU A 49 9.52 -13.55 -5.03
C GLU A 49 8.86 -13.44 -3.64
N SER A 50 8.16 -14.48 -3.20
CA SER A 50 7.57 -14.55 -1.85
C SER A 50 8.61 -14.33 -0.74
N ALA A 51 9.79 -14.95 -0.85
CA ALA A 51 10.86 -14.78 0.12
C ALA A 51 11.31 -13.30 0.24
N LEU A 52 11.32 -12.56 -0.87
CA LEU A 52 11.66 -11.13 -0.84
C LEU A 52 10.64 -10.29 -0.10
N TYR A 53 9.34 -10.58 -0.25
CA TYR A 53 8.31 -9.91 0.54
C TYR A 53 8.47 -10.19 2.03
N VAL A 54 8.72 -11.46 2.39
CA VAL A 54 8.94 -11.85 3.79
C VAL A 54 10.15 -11.15 4.38
N VAL A 55 11.29 -11.16 3.68
CA VAL A 55 12.51 -10.49 4.14
C VAL A 55 12.32 -8.98 4.25
N ALA A 56 11.68 -8.34 3.27
CA ALA A 56 11.42 -6.90 3.31
C ALA A 56 10.51 -6.50 4.49
N ALA A 57 9.43 -7.27 4.73
CA ALA A 57 8.54 -7.04 5.86
C ALA A 57 9.25 -7.26 7.20
N LEU A 58 10.01 -8.36 7.34
CA LEU A 58 10.77 -8.64 8.56
C LEU A 58 11.79 -7.55 8.87
N LEU A 59 12.61 -7.17 7.90
CA LEU A 59 13.62 -6.13 8.11
C LEU A 59 12.99 -4.80 8.50
N ALA A 60 11.98 -4.35 7.74
CA ALA A 60 11.32 -3.08 8.03
C ALA A 60 10.59 -3.08 9.39
N GLY A 61 9.88 -4.17 9.70
CA GLY A 61 9.18 -4.33 10.98
C GLY A 61 10.15 -4.41 12.17
N SER A 62 11.24 -5.17 12.04
CA SER A 62 12.27 -5.29 13.08
C SER A 62 12.99 -3.96 13.30
N THR A 63 13.36 -3.23 12.24
CA THR A 63 13.98 -1.91 12.37
C THR A 63 13.04 -0.90 13.02
N ALA A 64 11.77 -0.84 12.60
CA ALA A 64 10.79 0.08 13.21
C ALA A 64 10.55 -0.25 14.70
N THR A 65 10.47 -1.53 15.05
CA THR A 65 10.31 -1.99 16.44
C THR A 65 11.54 -1.67 17.29
N ALA A 66 12.75 -1.88 16.75
CA ALA A 66 13.99 -1.56 17.46
C ALA A 66 14.15 -0.06 17.74
N LEU A 67 13.58 0.80 16.88
CA LEU A 67 13.53 2.25 17.07
C LEU A 67 12.39 2.73 17.98
N GLY A 68 11.57 1.81 18.52
CA GLY A 68 10.47 2.14 19.43
C GLY A 68 9.28 2.83 18.75
N ILE A 69 9.14 2.70 17.43
CA ILE A 69 8.07 3.36 16.67
C ILE A 69 6.76 2.60 16.92
N GLY A 70 5.71 3.30 17.37
CA GLY A 70 4.45 2.70 17.82
C GLY A 70 3.65 1.95 16.76
N HIS A 71 4.02 2.08 15.49
CA HIS A 71 3.21 1.61 14.35
C HIS A 71 3.99 0.79 13.32
N SER A 72 4.91 -0.08 13.77
CA SER A 72 5.80 -0.91 12.93
C SER A 72 5.17 -1.60 11.70
N TYR A 73 3.86 -1.86 11.69
CA TYR A 73 3.17 -2.43 10.53
C TYR A 73 3.18 -1.51 9.29
N TRP A 74 3.21 -0.19 9.46
CA TRP A 74 3.27 0.75 8.34
C TRP A 74 4.62 0.70 7.64
N ALA A 75 5.71 0.51 8.39
CA ALA A 75 7.03 0.27 7.83
C ALA A 75 7.06 -1.01 6.99
N MET A 76 6.41 -2.08 7.46
CA MET A 76 6.28 -3.34 6.69
C MET A 76 5.52 -3.14 5.37
N VAL A 77 4.40 -2.41 5.38
CA VAL A 77 3.63 -2.09 4.17
C VAL A 77 4.45 -1.20 3.23
N ALA A 78 5.16 -0.19 3.76
CA ALA A 78 6.00 0.69 2.97
C ALA A 78 7.15 -0.04 2.24
N ALA A 79 7.72 -1.07 2.85
CA ALA A 79 8.79 -1.88 2.26
C ALA A 79 8.30 -2.87 1.19
N THR A 80 7.08 -3.42 1.34
CA THR A 80 6.55 -4.48 0.46
C THR A 80 5.88 -3.95 -0.80
N VAL A 81 5.17 -2.82 -0.73
CA VAL A 81 4.41 -2.25 -1.85
C VAL A 81 5.25 -1.98 -3.13
N PRO A 82 6.49 -1.46 -3.06
CA PRO A 82 7.30 -1.24 -4.25
C PRO A 82 7.69 -2.54 -4.97
N LEU A 83 7.68 -3.69 -4.29
CA LEU A 83 8.11 -4.98 -4.84
C LEU A 83 7.14 -5.53 -5.89
N VAL A 84 5.88 -5.05 -5.92
CA VAL A 84 4.82 -5.47 -6.86
C VAL A 84 5.09 -5.00 -8.31
N GLY A 85 6.15 -4.23 -8.55
CA GLY A 85 6.51 -3.77 -9.90
C GLY A 85 7.13 -4.86 -10.77
N GLN A 86 6.64 -5.00 -12.01
CA GLN A 86 7.07 -6.03 -12.96
C GLN A 86 8.50 -5.86 -13.50
N SER A 87 9.13 -4.68 -13.33
CA SER A 87 10.52 -4.43 -13.70
C SER A 87 11.25 -3.62 -12.62
N ALA A 88 12.58 -3.72 -12.55
CA ALA A 88 13.36 -2.98 -11.56
C ALA A 88 13.15 -1.45 -11.66
N ARG A 89 13.09 -0.91 -12.88
CA ARG A 89 12.81 0.52 -13.12
C ARG A 89 11.38 0.89 -12.70
N ALA A 90 10.41 0.01 -12.93
CA ALA A 90 9.04 0.21 -12.46
C ALA A 90 8.94 0.16 -10.92
N ARG A 91 9.67 -0.74 -10.25
CA ARG A 91 9.73 -0.82 -8.78
C ARG A 91 10.30 0.47 -8.17
N VAL A 92 11.41 0.98 -8.71
CA VAL A 92 12.02 2.24 -8.24
C VAL A 92 11.09 3.43 -8.48
N ASN A 93 10.52 3.56 -9.68
CA ASN A 93 9.60 4.65 -9.99
C ASN A 93 8.34 4.61 -9.11
N ARG A 94 7.82 3.42 -8.83
CA ARG A 94 6.67 3.24 -7.93
C ARG A 94 7.03 3.57 -6.48
N GLY A 95 8.23 3.22 -6.04
CA GLY A 95 8.78 3.62 -4.74
C GLY A 95 8.88 5.15 -4.61
N LEU A 96 9.46 5.84 -5.60
CA LEU A 96 9.55 7.30 -5.61
C LEU A 96 8.17 7.98 -5.63
N GLN A 97 7.26 7.49 -6.48
CA GLN A 97 5.89 7.99 -6.51
C GLN A 97 5.16 7.78 -5.18
N ARG A 98 5.41 6.67 -4.49
CA ARG A 98 4.88 6.42 -3.16
C ARG A 98 5.42 7.44 -2.15
N ILE A 99 6.73 7.67 -2.13
CA ILE A 99 7.36 8.63 -1.22
C ILE A 99 6.77 10.03 -1.44
N LEU A 100 6.81 10.53 -2.68
CA LEU A 100 6.29 11.85 -3.01
C LEU A 100 4.80 11.99 -2.70
N GLY A 101 4.02 10.97 -3.05
CA GLY A 101 2.60 10.91 -2.74
C GLY A 101 2.34 10.92 -1.24
N THR A 102 3.04 10.12 -0.45
CA THR A 102 2.86 10.05 1.00
C THR A 102 3.24 11.37 1.68
N PHE A 103 4.32 12.03 1.26
CA PHE A 103 4.65 13.36 1.80
C PHE A 103 3.61 14.42 1.44
N ALA A 104 3.12 14.43 0.20
CA ALA A 104 2.01 15.30 -0.18
C ALA A 104 0.75 15.00 0.67
N GLY A 105 0.46 13.71 0.89
CA GLY A 105 -0.65 13.27 1.73
C GLY A 105 -0.48 13.63 3.21
N LEU A 106 0.75 13.65 3.75
CA LEU A 106 1.03 14.13 5.10
C LEU A 106 0.73 15.61 5.23
N VAL A 107 1.08 16.42 4.24
CA VAL A 107 0.71 17.85 4.22
C VAL A 107 -0.82 17.99 4.22
N LEU A 108 -1.52 17.25 3.36
CA LEU A 108 -2.99 17.25 3.35
C LEU A 108 -3.58 16.80 4.69
N THR A 109 -2.99 15.79 5.33
CA THR A 109 -3.43 15.29 6.63
C THR A 109 -3.24 16.35 7.71
N ALA A 110 -2.10 17.04 7.73
CA ALA A 110 -1.84 18.12 8.67
C ALA A 110 -2.85 19.26 8.52
N LEU A 111 -3.17 19.64 7.28
CA LEU A 111 -4.20 20.65 6.99
C LEU A 111 -5.60 20.24 7.48
N VAL A 112 -5.89 18.94 7.54
CA VAL A 112 -7.17 18.41 8.02
C VAL A 112 -7.21 18.22 9.54
N LEU A 113 -6.13 17.73 10.16
CA LEU A 113 -6.14 17.38 11.58
C LEU A 113 -5.79 18.55 12.50
N LEU A 114 -4.86 19.42 12.12
CA LEU A 114 -4.43 20.55 12.96
C LEU A 114 -5.55 21.54 13.31
N PRO A 115 -6.55 21.81 12.45
CA PRO A 115 -7.66 22.70 12.80
C PRO A 115 -8.66 22.09 13.81
N GLY A 116 -8.51 20.83 14.23
CA GLY A 116 -9.39 20.20 15.23
C GLY A 116 -10.81 19.94 14.72
N LEU A 117 -10.95 19.35 13.53
CA LEU A 117 -12.25 19.05 12.93
C LEU A 117 -13.10 18.10 13.79
N ALA A 118 -14.42 18.30 13.76
CA ALA A 118 -15.39 17.41 14.38
C ALA A 118 -15.44 16.05 13.68
N ALA A 119 -15.82 15.00 14.40
CA ALA A 119 -15.86 13.62 13.90
C ALA A 119 -16.65 13.45 12.59
N TRP A 120 -17.78 14.14 12.43
CA TRP A 120 -18.57 14.05 11.19
C TRP A 120 -17.87 14.69 9.98
N GLN A 121 -17.04 15.73 10.20
CA GLN A 121 -16.25 16.36 9.14
C GLN A 121 -15.11 15.43 8.70
N LEU A 122 -14.48 14.72 9.64
CA LEU A 122 -13.47 13.71 9.35
C LEU A 122 -14.04 12.57 8.49
N VAL A 123 -15.28 12.15 8.73
CA VAL A 123 -15.97 11.14 7.90
C VAL A 123 -16.14 11.64 6.45
N VAL A 124 -16.49 12.91 6.25
CA VAL A 124 -16.59 13.50 4.90
C VAL A 124 -15.22 13.52 4.22
N VAL A 125 -14.16 13.89 4.95
CA VAL A 125 -12.78 13.86 4.41
C VAL A 125 -12.38 12.44 4.00
N ILE A 126 -12.66 11.45 4.84
CA ILE A 126 -12.44 10.02 4.53
C ILE A 126 -13.15 9.64 3.24
N ALA A 127 -14.43 9.98 3.09
CA ALA A 127 -15.20 9.65 1.89
C ALA A 127 -14.62 10.27 0.62
N VAL A 128 -14.25 11.55 0.67
CA VAL A 128 -13.63 12.27 -0.46
C VAL A 128 -12.26 11.68 -0.79
N ALA A 129 -11.43 11.43 0.21
CA ALA A 129 -10.10 10.85 0.02
C ALA A 129 -10.17 9.45 -0.57
N GLN A 130 -11.13 8.62 -0.13
CA GLN A 130 -11.33 7.29 -0.70
C GLN A 130 -11.75 7.34 -2.16
N PHE A 131 -12.72 8.19 -2.50
CA PHE A 131 -13.15 8.40 -3.89
C PHE A 131 -11.99 8.85 -4.78
N ALA A 132 -11.20 9.83 -4.32
CA ALA A 132 -10.03 10.30 -5.05
C ALA A 132 -8.97 9.20 -5.20
N ALA A 133 -8.69 8.43 -4.15
CA ALA A 133 -7.74 7.33 -4.20
C ALA A 133 -8.12 6.31 -5.28
N GLU A 134 -9.38 5.90 -5.35
CA GLU A 134 -9.87 4.96 -6.38
C GLU A 134 -9.79 5.54 -7.80
N MET A 135 -10.12 6.81 -7.97
CA MET A 135 -10.04 7.48 -9.27
C MET A 135 -8.60 7.56 -9.81
N PHE A 136 -7.63 7.75 -8.92
CA PHE A 136 -6.23 7.97 -9.30
C PHE A 136 -5.35 6.73 -9.26
N VAL A 137 -5.72 5.66 -8.53
CA VAL A 137 -4.86 4.48 -8.33
C VAL A 137 -4.40 3.83 -9.65
N LEU A 138 -5.25 3.87 -10.68
CA LEU A 138 -4.96 3.33 -12.01
C LEU A 138 -4.31 4.34 -12.97
N ARG A 139 -4.37 5.64 -12.66
CA ARG A 139 -3.90 6.73 -13.55
C ARG A 139 -2.55 7.31 -13.12
N GLN A 140 -2.42 7.65 -11.84
CA GLN A 140 -1.27 8.38 -11.32
C GLN A 140 -1.05 7.96 -9.86
N TYR A 141 -0.11 7.04 -9.67
CA TYR A 141 0.08 6.36 -8.39
C TYR A 141 0.56 7.32 -7.28
N ALA A 142 1.36 8.35 -7.61
CA ALA A 142 1.75 9.37 -6.64
C ALA A 142 0.54 10.15 -6.10
N LEU A 143 -0.33 10.61 -7.00
CA LEU A 143 -1.55 11.31 -6.61
C LEU A 143 -2.49 10.40 -5.81
N ALA A 144 -2.60 9.12 -6.19
CA ALA A 144 -3.36 8.15 -5.40
C ALA A 144 -2.81 8.01 -3.97
N GLN A 145 -1.48 7.89 -3.81
CA GLN A 145 -0.85 7.81 -2.49
C GLN A 145 -1.06 9.08 -1.66
N ALA A 146 -1.13 10.25 -2.30
CA ALA A 146 -1.45 11.51 -1.60
C ALA A 146 -2.85 11.52 -0.98
N PHE A 147 -3.81 10.76 -1.50
CA PHE A 147 -5.14 10.61 -0.89
C PHE A 147 -5.24 9.41 0.05
N VAL A 148 -4.48 8.34 -0.20
CA VAL A 148 -4.46 7.16 0.68
C VAL A 148 -3.89 7.50 2.06
N THR A 149 -2.89 8.37 2.15
CA THR A 149 -2.30 8.79 3.44
C THR A 149 -3.31 9.50 4.34
N PRO A 150 -3.98 10.60 3.94
CA PRO A 150 -4.98 11.26 4.78
C PRO A 150 -6.17 10.34 5.08
N LEU A 151 -6.60 9.50 4.13
CA LEU A 151 -7.61 8.48 4.37
C LEU A 151 -7.23 7.58 5.56
N ALA A 152 -6.01 7.05 5.55
CA ALA A 152 -5.54 6.11 6.56
C ALA A 152 -5.25 6.79 7.92
N LEU A 153 -4.76 8.03 7.92
CA LEU A 153 -4.45 8.74 9.17
C LEU A 153 -5.69 9.32 9.85
N VAL A 154 -6.59 9.91 9.07
CA VAL A 154 -7.86 10.42 9.60
C VAL A 154 -8.72 9.28 10.13
N SER A 155 -8.73 8.11 9.46
CA SER A 155 -9.42 6.92 9.98
C SER A 155 -8.78 6.36 11.25
N THR A 156 -7.45 6.38 11.37
CA THR A 156 -6.74 5.97 12.60
C THR A 156 -7.10 6.90 13.76
N GLU A 157 -7.03 8.21 13.53
CA GLU A 157 -7.36 9.23 14.54
C GLU A 157 -8.83 9.15 14.98
N LEU A 158 -9.75 8.87 14.05
CA LEU A 158 -11.16 8.69 14.37
C LEU A 158 -11.43 7.41 15.19
N ALA A 159 -10.63 6.36 15.00
CA ALA A 159 -10.75 5.10 15.74
C ALA A 159 -10.11 5.17 17.13
N HIS A 160 -8.94 5.81 17.22
CA HIS A 160 -8.16 5.99 18.45
C HIS A 160 -7.61 7.43 18.49
N PRO A 161 -8.36 8.37 19.10
CA PRO A 161 -7.93 9.76 19.20
C PRO A 161 -6.57 9.87 19.90
N SER A 162 -5.64 10.57 19.27
CA SER A 162 -4.25 10.66 19.68
C SER A 162 -3.70 12.06 19.42
N ASP A 163 -2.43 12.32 19.75
CA ASP A 163 -1.80 13.58 19.35
C ASP A 163 -1.54 13.56 17.83
N PRO A 164 -2.20 14.45 17.05
CA PRO A 164 -2.05 14.46 15.59
C PRO A 164 -0.61 14.74 15.15
N THR A 165 0.16 15.48 15.95
CA THR A 165 1.55 15.82 15.60
C THR A 165 2.47 14.60 15.72
N GLY A 166 2.33 13.81 16.79
CA GLY A 166 2.99 12.51 16.94
C GLY A 166 2.64 11.55 15.81
N LEU A 167 1.35 11.43 15.45
CA LEU A 167 0.89 10.55 14.36
C LEU A 167 1.50 10.92 12.99
N LEU A 168 1.60 12.22 12.70
CA LEU A 168 2.24 12.72 11.47
C LEU A 168 3.75 12.43 11.46
N ALA A 169 4.42 12.63 12.60
CA ALA A 169 5.85 12.38 12.76
C ALA A 169 6.19 10.90 12.59
N ASP A 170 5.45 10.00 13.25
CA ASP A 170 5.58 8.55 13.12
C ASP A 170 5.50 8.13 11.66
N ARG A 171 4.49 8.62 10.94
CA ARG A 171 4.34 8.32 9.51
C ARG A 171 5.46 8.83 8.64
N ALA A 172 5.97 10.03 8.91
CA ALA A 172 7.08 10.58 8.16
C ALA A 172 8.32 9.69 8.32
N ILE A 173 8.64 9.32 9.56
CA ILE A 173 9.79 8.46 9.89
C ILE A 173 9.63 7.07 9.26
N GLU A 174 8.48 6.43 9.40
CA GLU A 174 8.21 5.11 8.83
C GLU A 174 8.29 5.09 7.31
N THR A 175 7.83 6.16 6.66
CA THR A 175 7.91 6.30 5.20
C THR A 175 9.37 6.38 4.76
N VAL A 176 10.21 7.14 5.49
CA VAL A 176 11.64 7.24 5.21
C VAL A 176 12.34 5.90 5.41
N ILE A 177 12.07 5.20 6.53
CA ILE A 177 12.66 3.88 6.81
C ILE A 177 12.23 2.87 5.74
N GLY A 178 10.93 2.75 5.46
CA GLY A 178 10.39 1.82 4.47
C GLY A 178 10.91 2.09 3.06
N ALA A 179 11.05 3.37 2.70
CA ALA A 179 11.66 3.79 1.44
C ALA A 179 13.13 3.39 1.34
N ALA A 180 13.92 3.66 2.39
CA ALA A 180 15.33 3.31 2.44
C ALA A 180 15.54 1.80 2.33
N VAL A 181 14.80 1.01 3.11
CA VAL A 181 14.85 -0.46 3.08
C VAL A 181 14.41 -1.00 1.71
N GLY A 182 13.29 -0.51 1.18
CA GLY A 182 12.76 -0.94 -0.12
C GLY A 182 13.72 -0.65 -1.28
N ILE A 183 14.30 0.55 -1.32
CA ILE A 183 15.29 0.94 -2.35
C ILE A 183 16.56 0.09 -2.20
N ALA A 184 17.06 -0.09 -0.98
CA ALA A 184 18.25 -0.91 -0.73
C ALA A 184 18.06 -2.37 -1.21
N LEU A 185 16.92 -2.99 -0.91
CA LEU A 185 16.58 -4.33 -1.39
C LEU A 185 16.51 -4.40 -2.93
N VAL A 186 15.87 -3.41 -3.58
CA VAL A 186 15.78 -3.38 -5.04
C VAL A 186 17.17 -3.26 -5.69
N LEU A 187 18.05 -2.42 -5.13
CA LEU A 187 19.42 -2.27 -5.59
C LEU A 187 20.25 -3.55 -5.38
N ALA A 188 20.14 -4.16 -4.20
CA ALA A 188 20.82 -5.42 -3.89
C ALA A 188 20.42 -6.55 -4.85
N LEU A 189 19.11 -6.67 -5.13
CA LEU A 189 18.60 -7.65 -6.10
C LEU A 189 19.12 -7.39 -7.51
N HIS A 190 19.21 -6.11 -7.90
CA HIS A 190 19.70 -5.76 -9.22
C HIS A 190 21.20 -6.05 -9.37
N ALA A 191 22.01 -5.78 -8.32
CA ALA A 191 23.42 -6.10 -8.29
C ALA A 191 23.67 -7.62 -8.35
N ALA A 192 22.93 -8.41 -7.57
CA ALA A 192 23.03 -9.87 -7.58
C ALA A 192 22.66 -10.47 -8.95
N GLN A 193 21.64 -9.93 -9.61
CA GLN A 193 21.24 -10.36 -10.96
C GLN A 193 22.28 -10.02 -12.03
N ARG A 194 22.98 -8.88 -11.90
CA ARG A 194 24.09 -8.52 -12.81
C ARG A 194 25.27 -9.48 -12.62
N GLY A 195 25.67 -9.75 -11.38
CA GLY A 195 26.77 -10.68 -11.09
C GLY A 195 26.53 -12.08 -11.64
N ALA A 196 25.31 -12.62 -11.48
CA ALA A 196 24.94 -13.93 -12.01
C ALA A 196 24.99 -13.98 -13.56
N ARG A 197 24.62 -12.90 -14.25
CA ARG A 197 24.70 -12.81 -15.72
C ARG A 197 26.13 -12.70 -16.23
N SER A 198 26.98 -11.94 -15.54
CA SER A 198 28.41 -11.83 -15.89
C SER A 198 29.15 -13.15 -15.68
N ALA A 199 28.83 -13.91 -14.62
CA ALA A 199 29.40 -15.23 -14.39
C ALA A 199 28.97 -16.26 -15.45
N ALA A 200 27.72 -16.19 -15.93
CA ALA A 200 27.21 -17.08 -16.98
C ALA A 200 27.71 -16.73 -18.40
N ALA A 201 28.17 -15.49 -18.63
CA ALA A 201 28.70 -15.06 -19.93
C ALA A 201 30.22 -15.31 -20.07
N GLY A 202 30.91 -15.62 -18.97
CA GLY A 202 32.34 -15.96 -18.95
C GLY A 202 32.63 -17.45 -18.79
N ALA A 203 31.60 -18.30 -18.71
CA ALA A 203 31.67 -19.76 -18.69
C ALA A 203 31.28 -20.33 -20.05
#